data_AF-A0AAP4FQD0-F1
#
_entry.id   AF-A0AAP4FQD0-F1
#
_cell.length_a   1.000
_cell.length_b   1.000
_cell.length_c   1.000
_cell.angle_alpha   90.00
_cell.angle_beta   90.00
_cell.angle_gamma   90.00
#
_symmetry.space_group_name_H-M   'P 1'
#
loop_
_entity.id
_entity.type
_entity.pdbx_description
1 polymer ?
#
loop_
_entity_poly.entity_id
_entity_poly.type
_entity_poly.pdbx_seq_one_letter_code
_entity_poly.pdbx_strand_id
1 'polypeptide(L)'
;MKDGILIRQLVNLIDEIDFEDYTDRHAFGEIYETLLKELQSAGSSGEYYTPRAVTDFMIEMINPRIGETVADFAAGTAGFLTSTLKHLDEQVESVEDHEAYRSSVYGIEKKPMPYLLGVTNLLLHDVDQPQFIHGNSLERNVRDFKDSEKFDVVTMKPALRRHRARIGQSELSASLPFL
;
A
#
# COMPACT_ATOMS: atom_id res chain seq x y z
N MET A 1 9.30 16.08 -23.77
CA MET A 1 10.46 15.21 -23.54
C MET A 1 11.02 15.58 -22.18
N LYS A 2 11.20 14.64 -21.25
CA LYS A 2 11.75 14.97 -19.93
C LYS A 2 13.20 15.44 -20.11
N ASP A 3 13.62 16.45 -19.34
CA ASP A 3 14.97 17.00 -19.39
C ASP A 3 15.96 15.97 -18.83
N GLY A 4 16.88 15.49 -19.68
CA GLY A 4 17.87 14.49 -19.29
C GLY A 4 18.86 14.99 -18.23
N ILE A 5 19.08 16.32 -18.16
CA ILE A 5 19.94 16.94 -17.16
C ILE A 5 19.27 16.80 -15.79
N LEU A 6 17.97 17.12 -15.70
CA LEU A 6 17.21 16.99 -14.45
C LEU A 6 17.15 15.53 -13.97
N ILE A 7 16.97 14.58 -14.90
CA ILE A 7 16.99 13.15 -14.55
C ILE A 7 18.37 12.75 -14.00
N ARG A 8 19.47 13.19 -14.63
CA ARG A 8 20.81 12.88 -14.13
C ARG A 8 21.07 13.50 -12.75
N GLN A 9 20.61 14.73 -12.52
CA GLN A 9 20.70 15.37 -11.20
C GLN A 9 19.94 14.59 -10.14
N LEU A 10 18.73 14.13 -10.44
CA LEU A 10 17.95 13.29 -9.54
C LEU A 10 18.66 11.97 -9.24
N VAL A 11 19.21 11.31 -10.27
CA VAL A 11 19.95 10.05 -10.09
C VAL A 11 21.17 10.26 -9.19
N ASN A 12 21.94 11.33 -9.40
CA ASN A 12 23.08 11.64 -8.53
C ASN A 12 22.66 11.84 -7.06
N LEU A 13 21.54 12.53 -6.82
CA LEU A 13 21.06 12.74 -5.46
C LEU A 13 20.63 11.44 -4.78
N ILE A 14 20.02 10.51 -5.53
CA ILE A 14 19.64 9.19 -5.01
C ILE A 14 20.88 8.32 -4.75
N ASP A 15 21.92 8.44 -5.58
CA ASP A 15 23.19 7.70 -5.44
C ASP A 15 23.97 8.10 -4.17
N GLU A 16 23.70 9.27 -3.60
CA GLU A 16 24.29 9.73 -2.34
C GLU A 16 23.66 9.07 -1.10
N ILE A 17 22.54 8.35 -1.25
CA ILE A 17 21.80 7.74 -0.14
C ILE A 17 22.27 6.29 0.05
N ASP A 18 22.73 5.96 1.25
CA ASP A 18 23.03 4.58 1.63
C ASP A 18 21.75 3.88 2.11
N PHE A 19 21.17 3.02 1.27
CA PHE A 19 19.98 2.25 1.62
C PHE A 19 20.27 1.00 2.46
N GLU A 20 21.55 0.66 2.69
CA GLU A 20 21.94 -0.40 3.63
C GLU A 20 21.99 0.11 5.09
N ASP A 21 22.22 1.42 5.27
CA ASP A 21 22.13 2.04 6.59
C ASP A 21 20.66 2.26 7.00
N TYR A 22 20.31 1.78 8.20
CA TYR A 22 18.96 1.88 8.74
C TYR A 22 18.50 3.33 8.92
N THR A 23 19.39 4.22 9.36
CA THR A 23 19.07 5.62 9.66
C THR A 23 18.76 6.37 8.36
N ASP A 24 19.60 6.21 7.34
CA ASP A 24 19.44 6.85 6.04
C ASP A 24 18.19 6.34 5.32
N ARG A 25 17.93 5.03 5.34
CA ARG A 25 16.71 4.43 4.80
C ARG A 25 15.46 4.96 5.50
N HIS A 26 15.47 5.03 6.83
CA HIS A 26 14.34 5.54 7.61
C HIS A 26 14.06 7.02 7.30
N ALA A 27 15.10 7.84 7.25
CA ALA A 27 14.99 9.26 6.89
C ALA A 27 14.42 9.43 5.47
N PHE A 28 14.88 8.63 4.51
CA PHE A 28 14.30 8.63 3.17
C PHE A 28 12.85 8.15 3.14
N GLY A 29 12.49 7.16 3.97
CA GLY A 29 11.12 6.71 4.18
C GLY A 29 10.18 7.84 4.63
N GLU A 30 10.60 8.67 5.59
CA GLU A 30 9.83 9.84 6.03
C GLU A 30 9.66 10.89 4.92
N ILE A 31 10.72 11.14 4.14
CA ILE A 31 10.67 12.02 2.97
C ILE A 31 9.69 11.45 1.95
N TYR A 32 9.75 10.15 1.68
CA TYR A 32 8.88 9.46 0.75
C TYR A 32 7.41 9.57 1.15
N GLU A 33 7.08 9.36 2.43
CA GLU A 33 5.73 9.55 2.97
C GLU A 33 5.23 11.00 2.82
N THR A 34 6.12 11.98 3.00
CA THR A 34 5.80 13.38 2.76
C THR A 34 5.44 13.63 1.29
N LEU A 35 6.22 13.07 0.36
CA LEU A 35 5.93 13.14 -1.08
C LEU A 35 4.60 12.46 -1.44
N LEU A 36 4.29 11.31 -0.84
CA LEU A 36 2.99 10.63 -1.05
C LEU A 36 1.82 11.52 -0.62
N LYS A 37 1.95 12.20 0.51
CA LYS A 37 0.96 13.16 1.02
C LYS A 37 0.81 14.39 0.11
N GLU A 38 1.90 14.89 -0.45
CA GLU A 38 1.85 15.99 -1.42
C GLU A 38 1.20 15.57 -2.74
N LEU A 39 1.50 14.36 -3.23
CA LEU A 39 0.88 13.77 -4.42
C LEU A 39 -0.63 13.63 -4.28
N GLN A 40 -1.13 13.36 -3.07
CA GLN A 40 -2.57 13.39 -2.76
C GLN A 40 -3.17 14.78 -3.05
N SER A 41 -2.46 15.83 -2.65
CA SER A 41 -2.93 17.22 -2.67
C SER A 41 -2.80 17.87 -4.06
N ALA A 42 -1.84 17.42 -4.86
CA ALA A 42 -1.51 17.97 -6.18
C ALA A 42 -2.42 17.47 -7.34
N GLY A 43 -3.37 16.55 -7.10
CA GLY A 43 -4.22 16.02 -8.17
C GLY A 43 -5.43 15.21 -7.68
N SER A 44 -6.05 14.44 -8.58
CA SER A 44 -7.17 13.53 -8.25
C SER A 44 -6.73 12.24 -7.52
N SER A 45 -5.55 12.26 -6.89
CA SER A 45 -4.88 11.09 -6.29
C SER A 45 -5.42 10.73 -4.90
N GLY A 46 -6.31 11.54 -4.33
CA GLY A 46 -7.01 11.25 -3.07
C GLY A 46 -7.84 9.97 -3.06
N GLU A 47 -7.98 9.29 -4.20
CA GLU A 47 -8.58 7.95 -4.28
C GLU A 47 -7.70 6.86 -3.63
N TYR A 48 -6.37 7.02 -3.60
CA TYR A 48 -5.42 5.93 -3.25
C TYR A 48 -4.61 6.17 -1.97
N TYR A 49 -4.77 7.34 -1.37
CA TYR A 49 -4.09 7.70 -0.13
C TYR A 49 -5.12 7.89 0.98
N THR A 50 -4.84 7.28 2.12
CA THR A 50 -5.59 7.47 3.35
C THR A 50 -4.69 8.26 4.31
N PRO A 51 -5.16 9.37 4.91
CA PRO A 51 -4.35 10.13 5.86
C PRO A 51 -3.81 9.26 6.99
N ARG A 52 -2.52 9.42 7.34
CA ARG A 52 -1.84 8.62 8.36
C ARG A 52 -2.53 8.63 9.71
N ALA A 53 -3.05 9.78 10.13
CA ALA A 53 -3.85 9.88 11.35
C ALA A 53 -5.07 8.94 11.36
N VAL A 54 -5.64 8.60 10.20
CA VAL A 54 -6.75 7.64 10.09
C VAL A 54 -6.22 6.21 10.09
N THR A 55 -5.18 5.90 9.32
CA THR A 55 -4.63 4.53 9.27
C THR A 55 -4.03 4.15 10.63
N ASP A 56 -3.22 5.01 11.24
CA ASP A 56 -2.60 4.80 12.55
C ASP A 56 -3.67 4.60 13.63
N PHE A 57 -4.69 5.48 13.69
CA PHE A 57 -5.78 5.33 14.65
C PHE A 57 -6.53 4.00 14.49
N MET A 58 -6.83 3.60 13.26
CA MET A 58 -7.52 2.34 13.00
C MET A 58 -6.68 1.14 13.41
N ILE A 59 -5.37 1.17 13.12
CA ILE A 59 -4.45 0.10 13.53
C ILE A 59 -4.30 0.06 15.05
N GLU A 60 -4.18 1.20 15.73
CA GLU A 60 -4.10 1.28 17.19
C GLU A 60 -5.35 0.65 17.84
N MET A 61 -6.53 0.94 17.30
CA MET A 61 -7.80 0.39 17.80
C MET A 61 -7.96 -1.11 17.55
N ILE A 62 -7.44 -1.61 16.43
CA ILE A 62 -7.44 -3.05 16.09
C ILE A 62 -6.39 -3.79 16.91
N ASN A 63 -5.25 -3.15 17.15
CA ASN A 63 -4.12 -3.63 17.93
C ASN A 63 -3.60 -5.01 17.45
N PRO A 64 -3.17 -5.12 16.17
CA PRO A 64 -2.63 -6.38 15.65
C PRO A 64 -1.38 -6.81 16.41
N ARG A 65 -1.16 -8.12 16.47
CA ARG A 65 -0.06 -8.75 17.21
C ARG A 65 0.93 -9.41 16.28
N ILE A 66 2.20 -9.44 16.71
CA ILE A 66 3.23 -10.22 16.00
C ILE A 66 2.76 -11.67 15.88
N GLY A 67 2.88 -12.23 14.68
CA GLY A 67 2.39 -13.57 14.32
C GLY A 67 1.00 -13.57 13.68
N GLU A 68 0.23 -12.48 13.76
CA GLU A 68 -1.01 -12.32 12.99
C GLU A 68 -0.72 -11.83 11.56
N THR A 69 -1.64 -12.16 10.66
CA THR A 69 -1.61 -11.74 9.26
C THR A 69 -2.66 -10.66 8.99
N VAL A 70 -2.23 -9.55 8.38
CA VAL A 70 -3.04 -8.36 8.11
C VAL A 70 -3.14 -8.13 6.61
N ALA A 71 -4.37 -8.08 6.08
CA ALA A 71 -4.62 -7.90 4.65
C ALA A 71 -5.31 -6.58 4.29
N ASP A 72 -4.84 -5.95 3.21
CA ASP A 72 -5.51 -4.84 2.51
C ASP A 72 -5.75 -5.20 1.03
N PHE A 73 -7.00 -5.40 0.64
CA PHE A 73 -7.37 -5.80 -0.73
C PHE A 73 -7.61 -4.60 -1.68
N ALA A 74 -7.38 -3.38 -1.21
CA ALA A 74 -7.46 -2.14 -1.97
C ALA A 74 -6.36 -1.17 -1.49
N ALA A 75 -5.12 -1.67 -1.51
CA ALA A 75 -4.07 -1.16 -0.65
C ALA A 75 -3.52 0.22 -1.04
N GLY A 76 -3.75 0.69 -2.26
CA GLY A 76 -3.25 1.99 -2.71
C GLY A 76 -1.73 2.08 -2.53
N THR A 77 -1.27 3.11 -1.81
CA THR A 77 0.15 3.30 -1.47
C THR A 77 0.59 2.53 -0.21
N ALA A 78 -0.05 1.39 0.06
CA ALA A 78 0.18 0.51 1.21
C ALA A 78 -0.05 1.17 2.58
N GLY A 79 -1.02 2.09 2.67
CA GLY A 79 -1.16 2.95 3.84
C GLY A 79 -1.46 2.22 5.15
N PHE A 80 -2.48 1.36 5.16
CA PHE A 80 -2.79 0.55 6.33
C PHE A 80 -1.69 -0.45 6.67
N LEU A 81 -1.01 -0.98 5.65
CA LEU A 81 0.05 -1.96 5.83
C LEU A 81 1.28 -1.32 6.50
N THR A 82 1.71 -0.11 6.09
CA THR A 82 2.82 0.57 6.76
C THR A 82 2.49 1.01 8.18
N SER A 83 1.25 1.44 8.44
CA SER A 83 0.80 1.70 9.82
C SER A 83 0.78 0.43 10.67
N THR A 84 0.43 -0.72 10.08
CA THR A 84 0.48 -2.04 10.75
C THR A 84 1.91 -2.39 11.12
N LEU A 85 2.84 -2.30 10.16
CA LEU A 85 4.25 -2.57 10.39
C LEU A 85 4.81 -1.69 11.51
N LYS A 86 4.54 -0.39 11.48
CA LYS A 86 4.93 0.53 12.56
C LYS A 86 4.43 0.09 13.94
N HIS A 87 3.18 -0.38 14.03
CA HIS A 87 2.59 -0.86 15.29
C HIS A 87 3.18 -2.20 15.75
N LEU A 88 3.60 -3.05 14.81
CA LEU A 88 4.21 -4.34 15.10
C LEU A 88 5.70 -4.22 15.48
N ASP A 89 6.40 -3.22 14.94
CA ASP A 89 7.82 -2.97 15.23
C ASP A 89 8.07 -2.78 16.73
N GLU A 90 7.16 -2.09 17.43
CA GLU A 90 7.20 -1.91 18.89
C GLU A 90 7.06 -3.21 19.71
N GLN A 91 6.64 -4.31 19.06
CA GLN A 91 6.41 -5.61 19.69
C GLN A 91 7.52 -6.62 19.38
N VAL A 92 8.50 -6.27 18.54
CA VAL A 92 9.57 -7.20 18.13
C VAL A 92 10.65 -7.26 19.21
N GLU A 93 10.80 -8.43 19.84
CA GLU A 93 11.80 -8.66 20.89
C GLU A 93 12.82 -9.76 20.53
N SER A 94 12.53 -10.56 19.50
CA SER A 94 13.33 -11.73 19.10
C SER A 94 13.56 -11.83 17.58
N VAL A 95 14.42 -12.76 17.18
CA VAL A 95 14.69 -13.03 15.75
C VAL A 95 13.46 -13.66 15.10
N GLU A 96 12.76 -14.52 15.82
CA GLU A 96 11.51 -15.16 15.39
C GLU A 96 10.41 -14.11 15.16
N ASP A 97 10.32 -13.10 16.03
CA ASP A 97 9.38 -11.98 15.85
C ASP A 97 9.71 -11.17 14.60
N HIS A 98 11.00 -10.98 14.28
CA HIS A 98 11.43 -10.33 13.05
C HIS A 98 11.04 -11.10 11.78
N GLU A 99 11.02 -12.44 11.82
CA GLU A 99 10.53 -13.25 10.69
C GLU A 99 9.01 -13.13 10.53
N ALA A 100 8.27 -13.14 11.65
CA ALA A 100 6.83 -12.92 11.67
C ALA A 100 6.46 -11.51 11.19
N TYR A 101 7.20 -10.48 11.61
CA TYR A 101 7.05 -9.10 11.14
C TYR A 101 7.12 -9.00 9.62
N ARG A 102 8.14 -9.61 9.00
CA ARG A 102 8.36 -9.54 7.54
C ARG A 102 7.24 -10.19 6.72
N SER A 103 6.52 -11.14 7.32
CA SER A 103 5.43 -11.89 6.68
C SER A 103 4.04 -11.47 7.14
N SER A 104 3.94 -10.44 7.99
CA SER A 104 2.69 -10.01 8.65
C SER A 104 1.70 -9.31 7.73
N VAL A 105 2.13 -8.74 6.59
CA VAL A 105 1.29 -7.91 5.73
C VAL A 105 1.07 -8.50 4.34
N TYR A 106 -0.18 -8.40 3.88
CA TYR A 106 -0.61 -8.82 2.55
C TYR A 106 -1.40 -7.70 1.87
N GLY A 107 -1.12 -7.44 0.59
CA GLY A 107 -1.80 -6.38 -0.14
C GLY A 107 -2.15 -6.74 -1.57
N ILE A 108 -3.26 -6.19 -2.06
CA ILE A 108 -3.61 -6.18 -3.47
C ILE A 108 -3.90 -4.74 -3.89
N GLU A 109 -3.28 -4.30 -4.97
CA GLU A 109 -3.58 -3.03 -5.61
C GLU A 109 -3.73 -3.19 -7.12
N LYS A 110 -4.80 -2.63 -7.68
CA LYS A 110 -5.17 -2.82 -9.08
C LYS A 110 -4.48 -1.85 -10.02
N LYS A 111 -4.23 -0.61 -9.59
CA LYS A 111 -3.72 0.44 -10.46
C LYS A 111 -2.18 0.42 -10.44
N PRO A 112 -1.51 0.46 -11.61
CA PRO A 112 -0.06 0.29 -11.68
C PRO A 112 0.74 1.32 -10.87
N MET A 113 0.30 2.58 -10.87
CA MET A 113 1.04 3.65 -10.20
C MET A 113 0.93 3.55 -8.66
N PRO A 114 -0.27 3.48 -8.05
CA PRO A 114 -0.38 3.20 -6.61
C PRO A 114 0.31 1.91 -6.21
N TYR A 115 0.22 0.86 -7.03
CA TYR A 115 0.92 -0.39 -6.78
C TYR A 115 2.44 -0.18 -6.63
N LEU A 116 3.08 0.48 -7.60
CA LEU A 116 4.52 0.76 -7.56
C LEU A 116 4.89 1.58 -6.32
N LEU A 117 4.08 2.60 -6.00
CA LEU A 117 4.29 3.42 -4.80
C LEU A 117 4.17 2.59 -3.51
N GLY A 118 3.19 1.69 -3.44
CA GLY A 118 2.99 0.79 -2.31
C GLY A 118 4.15 -0.19 -2.12
N VAL A 119 4.65 -0.81 -3.19
CA VAL A 119 5.84 -1.69 -3.12
C VAL A 119 7.05 -0.93 -2.60
N THR A 120 7.34 0.25 -3.17
CA THR A 120 8.45 1.09 -2.69
C THR A 120 8.27 1.45 -1.22
N ASN A 121 7.05 1.77 -0.80
CA ASN A 121 6.76 2.11 0.58
C ASN A 121 7.06 0.94 1.54
N LEU A 122 6.64 -0.27 1.19
CA LEU A 122 6.90 -1.47 2.00
C LEU A 122 8.39 -1.80 2.09
N LEU A 123 9.14 -1.65 0.99
CA LEU A 123 10.60 -1.84 0.98
C LEU A 123 11.32 -0.85 1.89
N LEU A 124 10.83 0.40 1.98
CA LEU A 124 11.38 1.42 2.88
C LEU A 124 10.98 1.20 4.35
N HIS A 125 10.02 0.30 4.62
CA HIS A 125 9.59 -0.13 5.95
C HIS A 125 10.05 -1.57 6.27
N ASP A 126 11.19 -1.98 5.70
CA ASP A 126 11.93 -3.20 6.05
C ASP A 126 11.23 -4.51 5.67
N VAL A 127 10.32 -4.45 4.71
CA VAL A 127 9.69 -5.64 4.11
C VAL A 127 10.38 -5.95 2.78
N ASP A 128 11.42 -6.77 2.85
CA ASP A 128 12.27 -7.13 1.69
C ASP A 128 11.50 -7.94 0.61
N GLN A 129 10.53 -8.75 1.04
CA GLN A 129 9.71 -9.59 0.16
C GLN A 129 8.22 -9.32 0.40
N PRO A 130 7.71 -8.15 -0.03
CA PRO A 130 6.34 -7.77 0.25
C PRO A 130 5.38 -8.69 -0.49
N GLN A 131 4.41 -9.28 0.24
CA GLN A 131 3.29 -9.99 -0.36
C GLN A 131 2.26 -9.00 -0.92
N PHE A 132 2.71 -8.20 -1.89
CA PHE A 132 1.96 -7.10 -2.49
C PHE A 132 1.75 -7.36 -3.98
N ILE A 133 0.49 -7.60 -4.35
CA ILE A 133 0.12 -8.11 -5.66
C ILE A 133 -0.50 -7.00 -6.50
N HIS A 134 0.02 -6.83 -7.72
CA HIS A 134 -0.62 -6.00 -8.73
C HIS A 134 -1.76 -6.79 -9.38
N GLY A 135 -3.00 -6.52 -8.97
CA GLY A 135 -4.13 -7.33 -9.40
C GLY A 135 -5.48 -6.77 -8.97
N ASN A 136 -6.55 -7.39 -9.47
CA ASN A 136 -7.90 -7.04 -9.09
C ASN A 136 -8.40 -8.02 -8.03
N SER A 137 -8.57 -7.53 -6.79
CA SER A 137 -9.03 -8.34 -5.66
C SER A 137 -10.41 -8.99 -5.87
N LEU A 138 -11.19 -8.53 -6.86
CA LEU A 138 -12.50 -9.09 -7.21
C LEU A 138 -12.46 -10.15 -8.33
N GLU A 139 -11.29 -10.50 -8.87
CA GLU A 139 -11.19 -11.49 -9.96
C GLU A 139 -11.44 -12.93 -9.50
N ARG A 140 -11.03 -13.26 -8.28
CA ARG A 140 -11.20 -14.61 -7.73
C ARG A 140 -12.59 -14.77 -7.12
N ASN A 141 -13.24 -15.89 -7.38
CA ASN A 141 -14.54 -16.18 -6.79
C ASN A 141 -14.38 -16.43 -5.28
N VAL A 142 -15.25 -15.81 -4.47
CA VAL A 142 -15.25 -15.96 -3.00
C VAL A 142 -15.39 -17.42 -2.53
N ARG A 143 -15.98 -18.30 -3.36
CA ARG A 143 -16.16 -19.73 -3.04
C ARG A 143 -14.90 -20.56 -3.26
N ASP A 144 -13.90 -20.01 -3.95
CA ASP A 144 -12.65 -20.71 -4.26
C ASP A 144 -11.60 -20.54 -3.16
N PHE A 145 -11.85 -19.68 -2.16
CA PHE A 145 -10.96 -19.47 -1.02
C PHE A 145 -11.07 -20.61 -0.02
N LYS A 146 -9.91 -21.11 0.41
CA LYS A 146 -9.80 -22.10 1.48
C LYS A 146 -9.62 -21.41 2.84
N ASP A 147 -9.92 -22.13 3.91
CA ASP A 147 -9.69 -21.62 5.28
C ASP A 147 -8.23 -21.27 5.55
N SER A 148 -7.28 -21.95 4.90
CA SER A 148 -5.85 -21.66 4.98
C SER A 148 -5.41 -20.35 4.30
N GLU A 149 -6.31 -19.70 3.56
CA GLU A 149 -6.05 -18.45 2.84
C GLU A 149 -6.74 -17.26 3.51
N LYS A 150 -7.26 -17.47 4.72
CA LYS A 150 -7.84 -16.42 5.55
C LYS A 150 -6.72 -15.63 6.24
N PHE A 151 -7.04 -14.37 6.50
CA PHE A 151 -6.20 -13.45 7.26
C PHE A 151 -6.85 -13.23 8.61
N ASP A 152 -6.03 -12.97 9.63
CA ASP A 152 -6.49 -12.71 10.99
C ASP A 152 -7.16 -11.33 11.08
N VAL A 153 -6.60 -10.35 10.36
CA VAL A 153 -7.05 -8.97 10.34
C VAL A 153 -7.21 -8.48 8.90
N VAL A 154 -8.25 -7.70 8.65
CA VAL A 154 -8.44 -7.01 7.37
C VAL A 154 -8.60 -5.51 7.62
N THR A 155 -7.70 -4.72 7.06
CA THR A 155 -7.68 -3.26 7.15
C THR A 155 -7.63 -2.69 5.74
N MET A 156 -8.69 -1.99 5.34
CA MET A 156 -8.75 -1.45 3.98
C MET A 156 -9.65 -0.22 3.90
N LYS A 157 -9.39 0.60 2.88
CA LYS A 157 -10.32 1.63 2.40
C LYS A 157 -10.69 1.32 0.96
N PRO A 158 -11.80 0.61 0.71
CA PRO A 158 -12.22 0.29 -0.65
C PRO A 158 -12.63 1.56 -1.42
N ALA A 159 -12.51 1.50 -2.75
CA ALA A 159 -12.88 2.61 -3.63
C ALA A 159 -14.38 2.95 -3.50
N LEU A 160 -14.68 4.22 -3.21
CA LEU A 160 -16.06 4.73 -3.09
C LEU A 160 -16.75 4.97 -4.46
N ARG A 161 -15.96 5.10 -5.54
CA ARG A 161 -16.49 5.35 -6.88
C ARG A 161 -16.89 4.05 -7.57
N ARG A 162 -18.09 4.02 -8.17
CA ARG A 162 -18.51 2.92 -9.04
C ARG A 162 -17.53 2.76 -10.20
N HIS A 163 -16.76 1.67 -10.20
CA HIS A 163 -16.17 1.19 -11.43
C HIS A 163 -17.29 0.60 -12.30
N ARG A 164 -17.51 1.17 -13.50
CA ARG A 164 -18.23 0.44 -14.55
C ARG A 164 -17.35 -0.74 -14.93
N ALA A 165 -17.59 -1.90 -14.31
CA ALA A 165 -17.13 -3.15 -14.84
C ALA A 165 -17.78 -3.29 -16.23
N ARG A 166 -17.02 -3.10 -17.31
CA ARG A 166 -17.47 -3.51 -18.65
C ARG A 166 -17.41 -5.03 -18.70
N ILE A 167 -18.33 -5.67 -18.00
CA ILE A 167 -18.66 -7.07 -18.22
C ILE A 167 -19.68 -7.04 -19.35
N GLY A 168 -19.23 -7.45 -20.53
CA GLY A 168 -19.99 -7.62 -21.78
C GLY A 168 -21.37 -6.97 -21.85
N GLN A 169 -21.45 -5.73 -22.35
CA GLN A 169 -22.66 -5.24 -23.00
C GLN A 169 -22.25 -4.50 -24.28
N SER A 170 -22.37 -5.22 -25.39
CA SER A 170 -22.75 -4.64 -26.66
C SER A 170 -24.07 -3.87 -26.46
N GLU A 171 -24.11 -2.64 -26.95
CA GLU A 171 -25.32 -1.85 -27.20
C GLU A 171 -26.32 -1.70 -26.04
N LEU A 172 -26.26 -0.53 -25.38
CA LEU A 172 -27.46 0.24 -25.07
C LEU A 172 -27.05 1.66 -24.68
N SER A 173 -27.06 2.52 -25.70
CA SER A 173 -27.24 3.95 -25.54
C SER A 173 -28.63 4.21 -24.94
N ALA A 174 -28.69 4.96 -23.84
CA ALA A 174 -29.72 5.97 -23.61
C ALA A 174 -29.43 6.68 -22.27
N SER A 175 -29.22 7.98 -22.39
CA SER A 175 -29.52 9.05 -21.44
C SER A 175 -30.32 8.68 -20.18
N LEU A 176 -29.92 9.23 -19.02
CA LEU A 176 -30.75 10.18 -18.27
C LEU A 176 -29.91 10.95 -17.21
N PRO A 177 -30.22 12.24 -16.97
CA PRO A 177 -29.40 13.20 -16.24
C PRO A 177 -29.75 13.30 -14.75
N PHE A 178 -28.83 13.92 -13.99
CA PHE A 178 -28.99 14.67 -12.73
C PHE A 178 -30.24 14.43 -11.87
N LEU A 179 -29.98 13.95 -10.65
CA LEU A 179 -30.51 14.53 -9.41
C LEU A 179 -29.34 14.70 -8.44
#